data_AF-A0A4Y8KKJ4-F1
#
_entry.id   AF-A0A4Y8KKJ4-F1
#
_cell.length_a   1.000
_cell.length_b   1.000
_cell.length_c   1.000
_cell.angle_alpha   90.00
_cell.angle_beta   90.00
_cell.angle_gamma   90.00
#
_symmetry.space_group_name_H-M   'P 1'
#
loop_
_entity.id
_entity.type
_entity.pdbx_description
1 polymer ?
#
loop_
_entity_poly.entity_id
_entity_poly.type
_entity_poly.pdbx_seq_one_letter_code
_entity_poly.pdbx_strand_id
1 'polypeptide(L)'
;MHDDDRALRDQLRAADPARGLPPASPTWLDHRMEQIMTDESSSTRTVTPEAPRRDFRRWRPVIGVAAGLAIAAAIVAPLVLGGQEPTVETLQPPSGGGLASGSCLVLEPATVAAQQQAFAATVLQIQGESILLEVTERFTGDVADRVEVAQVDAVTSDFSGVPFEVGQSYLVGAVDGTITGCGVTGADSTELRAVYDAAFPG
;
A
#
# COMPACT_ATOMS: atom_id res chain seq x y z
N MET A 1 -29.37 33.11 13.78
CA MET A 1 -29.24 31.67 14.11
C MET A 1 -30.58 31.05 13.74
N HIS A 2 -30.61 30.36 12.60
CA HIS A 2 -31.85 29.86 11.99
C HIS A 2 -32.39 28.66 12.77
N ASP A 3 -33.70 28.42 12.70
CA ASP A 3 -34.35 27.29 13.39
C ASP A 3 -33.79 25.94 12.92
N ASP A 4 -33.30 25.86 11.67
CA ASP A 4 -32.61 24.69 11.11
C ASP A 4 -31.35 24.32 11.90
N ASP A 5 -30.58 25.31 12.36
CA ASP A 5 -29.37 25.05 13.15
C ASP A 5 -29.72 24.44 14.52
N ARG A 6 -30.91 24.72 15.07
CA ARG A 6 -31.36 24.15 16.35
C ARG A 6 -31.82 22.71 16.15
N ALA A 7 -32.64 22.47 15.12
CA ALA A 7 -33.10 21.13 14.77
C ALA A 7 -31.92 20.19 14.47
N LEU A 8 -30.90 20.66 13.74
CA LEU A 8 -29.69 19.90 13.47
C LEU A 8 -28.91 19.58 14.76
N ARG A 9 -28.75 20.55 15.66
CA ARG A 9 -28.05 20.33 16.95
C ARG A 9 -28.79 19.33 17.83
N ASP A 10 -30.12 19.34 17.81
CA ASP A 10 -30.92 18.40 18.58
C ASP A 10 -30.85 16.99 18.00
N GLN A 11 -30.79 16.84 16.67
CA GLN A 11 -30.52 15.55 16.03
C GLN A 11 -29.13 15.01 16.37
N LEU A 12 -28.09 15.86 16.30
CA LEU A 12 -26.72 15.45 16.64
C LEU A 12 -26.62 15.03 18.11
N ARG A 13 -27.26 15.75 19.03
CA ARG A 13 -27.34 15.37 20.45
C ARG A 13 -28.17 14.12 20.69
N ALA A 14 -29.16 13.83 19.85
CA ALA A 14 -29.96 12.61 19.95
C ALA A 14 -29.18 11.37 19.51
N ALA A 15 -28.24 11.52 18.57
CA ALA A 15 -27.38 10.45 18.08
C ALA A 15 -26.14 10.19 18.96
N ASP A 16 -25.87 11.03 19.95
CA ASP A 16 -24.70 10.88 20.83
C ASP A 16 -24.88 9.72 21.83
N PRO A 17 -24.11 8.62 21.72
CA PRO A 17 -24.19 7.48 22.64
C PRO A 17 -23.76 7.85 24.07
N ALA A 18 -22.99 8.93 24.26
CA ALA A 18 -22.57 9.39 25.58
C ALA A 18 -23.70 10.09 26.37
N ARG A 19 -24.84 10.40 25.72
CA ARG A 19 -25.96 11.11 26.36
C ARG A 19 -26.56 10.37 27.56
N GLY A 20 -26.46 9.04 27.58
CA GLY A 20 -26.95 8.20 28.68
C GLY A 20 -25.93 7.97 29.79
N LEU A 21 -24.68 8.44 29.63
CA LEU A 21 -23.61 8.19 30.58
C LEU A 21 -23.60 9.24 31.69
N PRO A 22 -23.31 8.84 32.95
CA PRO A 22 -23.03 9.81 33.99
C PRO A 22 -21.78 10.63 33.60
N PRO A 23 -21.71 11.91 34.00
CA PRO A 23 -20.52 12.71 33.78
C PRO A 23 -19.31 12.04 34.45
N ALA A 24 -18.15 12.10 33.79
CA ALA A 24 -16.91 11.61 34.35
C ALA A 24 -16.63 12.32 35.69
N SER A 25 -16.12 11.59 36.69
CA SER A 25 -15.78 12.22 37.96
C SER A 25 -14.59 13.18 37.76
N PRO A 26 -14.57 14.35 38.43
CA PRO A 26 -13.46 15.30 38.30
C PRO A 26 -12.11 14.67 38.63
N THR A 27 -12.08 13.82 39.65
CA THR A 27 -10.88 13.07 40.06
C THR A 27 -10.38 12.09 39.01
N TRP A 28 -11.28 11.50 38.21
CA TRP A 28 -10.91 10.61 37.12
C TRP A 28 -10.31 11.40 35.96
N LEU A 29 -10.86 12.58 35.66
CA LEU A 29 -10.33 13.49 34.64
C LEU A 29 -8.93 13.99 35.02
N ASP A 30 -8.74 14.44 36.25
CA ASP A 30 -7.45 14.92 36.75
C ASP A 30 -6.38 13.82 36.67
N HIS A 31 -6.70 12.62 37.15
CA HIS A 31 -5.78 11.48 37.08
C HIS A 31 -5.48 11.06 35.63
N ARG A 32 -6.46 11.17 34.72
CA ARG A 32 -6.25 10.80 33.32
C ARG A 32 -5.40 11.85 32.58
N MET A 33 -5.60 13.12 32.89
CA MET A 33 -4.75 14.20 32.38
C MET A 33 -3.31 14.07 32.89
N GLU A 34 -3.14 13.79 34.18
CA GLU A 34 -1.83 13.52 34.77
C GLU A 34 -1.15 12.31 34.13
N GLN A 35 -1.89 11.22 33.90
CA GLN A 35 -1.37 10.06 33.17
C GLN A 35 -0.90 10.43 31.77
N ILE A 36 -1.68 11.17 30.98
CA ILE A 36 -1.28 11.57 29.62
C ILE A 36 0.00 12.44 29.65
N MET A 37 0.11 13.34 30.63
CA MET A 37 1.26 14.23 30.76
C MET A 37 2.51 13.52 31.31
N THR A 38 2.33 12.43 32.06
CA THR A 38 3.43 11.66 32.67
C THR A 38 3.86 10.48 31.79
N ASP A 39 2.99 10.01 30.91
CA ASP A 39 3.27 8.94 29.95
C ASP A 39 4.03 9.50 28.72
N GLU A 40 5.12 10.23 28.96
CA GLU A 40 6.15 10.45 27.95
C GLU A 40 6.93 9.13 27.76
N SER A 41 6.58 8.43 26.68
CA SER A 41 7.44 7.48 25.99
C SER A 41 8.06 6.35 26.83
N SER A 42 7.35 5.22 26.95
CA SER A 42 7.98 3.89 26.84
C SER A 42 6.94 2.79 26.56
N SER A 43 6.47 2.73 25.33
CA SER A 43 6.02 1.45 24.78
C SER A 43 6.48 1.28 23.33
N THR A 44 7.78 1.49 23.10
CA THR A 44 8.50 0.55 22.23
C THR A 44 8.52 -0.77 23.00
N ARG A 45 7.42 -1.54 22.91
CA ARG A 45 7.47 -2.95 23.26
C ARG A 45 8.36 -3.56 22.18
N THR A 46 9.66 -3.60 22.46
CA THR A 46 10.60 -4.47 21.76
C THR A 46 10.01 -5.86 21.90
N VAL A 47 9.25 -6.30 20.91
CA VAL A 47 9.02 -7.72 20.70
C VAL A 47 10.39 -8.23 20.31
N THR A 48 11.19 -8.60 21.30
CA THR A 48 12.29 -9.53 21.09
C THR A 48 11.64 -10.71 20.38
N PRO A 49 12.00 -11.02 19.12
CA PRO A 49 11.53 -12.25 18.53
C PRO A 49 12.03 -13.38 19.42
N GLU A 50 11.10 -14.01 20.14
CA GLU A 50 11.35 -15.28 20.80
C GLU A 50 11.82 -16.22 19.70
N ALA A 51 13.12 -16.50 19.67
CA ALA A 51 13.68 -17.49 18.77
C ALA A 51 12.83 -18.77 18.92
N PRO A 52 12.36 -19.39 17.82
CA PRO A 52 11.55 -20.58 17.94
C PRO A 52 12.37 -21.66 18.65
N ARG A 53 11.94 -22.01 19.88
CA ARG A 53 12.46 -23.14 20.64
C ARG A 53 12.17 -24.42 19.84
N ARG A 54 13.10 -24.85 19.00
CA ARG A 54 13.10 -26.17 18.36
C ARG A 54 13.82 -27.15 19.28
N ASP A 55 13.07 -27.79 20.16
CA ASP A 55 13.54 -28.98 20.88
C ASP A 55 13.19 -30.26 20.09
N PHE A 56 14.28 -30.86 19.59
CA PHE A 56 14.57 -32.27 19.35
C PHE A 56 13.48 -33.24 18.86
N ARG A 57 13.68 -33.73 17.63
CA ARG A 57 13.81 -35.18 17.42
C ARG A 57 14.80 -35.53 16.32
N ARG A 58 15.92 -36.13 16.74
CA ARG A 58 16.97 -36.76 15.92
C ARG A 58 16.38 -37.85 15.00
N TRP A 59 16.69 -37.80 13.70
CA TRP A 59 17.18 -38.97 12.97
C TRP A 59 18.09 -38.58 11.80
N ARG A 60 18.96 -39.52 11.43
CA ARG A 60 20.31 -39.41 10.84
C ARG A 60 20.38 -39.18 9.30
N PRO A 61 21.59 -38.95 8.73
CA PRO A 61 21.83 -38.08 7.58
C PRO A 61 22.09 -38.82 6.26
N VAL A 62 21.90 -38.16 5.11
CA VAL A 62 22.53 -38.52 3.82
C VAL A 62 22.63 -37.28 2.90
N ILE A 63 23.87 -36.87 2.57
CA ILE A 63 24.40 -36.33 1.28
C ILE A 63 23.50 -35.32 0.53
N GLY A 64 23.83 -34.03 0.35
CA GLY A 64 25.11 -33.42 -0.02
C GLY A 64 25.01 -32.88 -1.45
N VAL A 65 24.83 -31.57 -1.64
CA VAL A 65 25.29 -30.80 -2.82
C VAL A 65 25.51 -29.36 -2.38
N ALA A 66 26.74 -28.88 -2.59
CA ALA A 66 27.11 -27.49 -2.49
C ALA A 66 26.54 -26.70 -3.68
N ALA A 67 25.85 -25.60 -3.41
CA ALA A 67 25.78 -24.45 -4.31
C ALA A 67 25.32 -23.26 -3.46
N GLY A 68 26.28 -22.43 -3.04
CA GLY A 68 25.97 -21.14 -2.46
C GLY A 68 25.35 -20.24 -3.52
N LEU A 69 24.43 -19.38 -3.10
CA LEU A 69 24.14 -18.12 -3.76
C LEU A 69 23.67 -17.16 -2.66
N ALA A 70 24.65 -16.48 -2.06
CA ALA A 70 24.43 -15.16 -1.53
C ALA A 70 24.14 -14.26 -2.75
N ILE A 71 22.87 -13.94 -3.01
CA ILE A 71 22.54 -12.87 -3.96
C ILE A 71 22.52 -11.59 -3.12
N ALA A 72 23.73 -11.14 -2.80
CA ALA A 72 24.01 -9.78 -2.40
C ALA A 72 24.54 -9.05 -3.64
N ALA A 73 23.77 -8.06 -4.07
CA ALA A 73 24.12 -6.96 -4.96
C ALA A 73 24.39 -7.22 -6.46
N ALA A 74 23.77 -6.31 -7.23
CA ALA A 74 24.12 -5.81 -8.57
C ALA A 74 23.65 -6.60 -9.79
N ILE A 75 22.63 -6.05 -10.49
CA ILE A 75 22.74 -5.72 -11.92
C ILE A 75 22.02 -4.38 -12.18
N VAL A 76 22.70 -3.28 -11.85
CA VAL A 76 22.86 -2.20 -12.85
C VAL A 76 24.14 -2.57 -13.60
N ALA A 77 24.02 -3.46 -14.58
CA ALA A 77 25.08 -3.74 -15.54
C ALA A 77 24.44 -4.15 -16.87
N PRO A 78 24.87 -3.55 -17.99
CA PRO A 78 24.29 -3.85 -19.30
C PRO A 78 24.69 -5.27 -19.69
N LEU A 79 23.72 -6.16 -19.84
CA LEU A 79 23.98 -7.47 -20.43
C LEU A 79 24.29 -7.28 -21.92
N VAL A 80 25.55 -7.52 -22.26
CA VAL A 80 26.10 -7.64 -23.61
C VAL A 80 25.53 -8.91 -24.27
N LEU A 81 24.24 -8.88 -24.59
CA LEU A 81 23.58 -9.82 -25.50
C LEU A 81 22.50 -9.03 -26.24
N GLY A 82 22.89 -8.32 -27.32
CA GLY A 82 22.08 -7.92 -28.50
C GLY A 82 20.57 -7.66 -28.39
N GLY A 83 20.05 -7.39 -27.20
CA GLY A 83 18.66 -7.14 -26.86
C GLY A 83 18.57 -5.70 -26.45
N GLN A 84 17.53 -5.03 -26.92
CA GLN A 84 17.26 -3.63 -26.60
C GLN A 84 17.36 -3.44 -25.08
N GLU A 85 18.12 -2.43 -24.65
CA GLU A 85 18.14 -2.06 -23.24
C GLU A 85 16.69 -1.81 -22.81
N PRO A 86 16.19 -2.50 -21.77
CA PRO A 86 14.82 -2.32 -21.33
C PRO A 86 14.64 -0.86 -20.95
N THR A 87 13.62 -0.23 -21.51
CA THR A 87 13.33 1.17 -21.16
C THR A 87 12.88 1.20 -19.70
N VAL A 88 13.36 2.18 -18.94
CA VAL A 88 12.99 2.39 -17.52
C VAL A 88 12.29 3.73 -17.39
N GLU A 89 11.11 3.72 -16.76
CA GLU A 89 10.33 4.91 -16.44
C GLU A 89 10.08 5.01 -14.94
N THR A 90 10.08 6.23 -14.39
CA THR A 90 9.82 6.48 -12.96
C THR A 90 8.41 7.01 -12.77
N LEU A 91 7.59 6.34 -11.96
CA LEU A 91 6.28 6.83 -11.54
C LEU A 91 6.30 7.26 -10.07
N GLN A 92 5.59 8.35 -9.78
CA GLN A 92 5.44 8.85 -8.43
C GLN A 92 4.22 8.22 -7.74
N PRO A 93 4.32 7.89 -6.45
CA PRO A 93 3.16 7.53 -5.66
C PRO A 93 2.23 8.75 -5.52
N PRO A 94 0.92 8.54 -5.25
CA PRO A 94 0.01 9.65 -4.99
C PRO A 94 0.51 10.44 -3.78
N SER A 95 0.94 11.69 -4.01
CA SER A 95 1.49 12.54 -2.97
C SER A 95 0.37 13.31 -2.27
N GLY A 96 0.02 12.85 -1.08
CA GLY A 96 -0.95 13.49 -0.20
C GLY A 96 -2.34 12.87 -0.26
N GLY A 97 -2.99 12.82 0.91
CA GLY A 97 -4.42 12.60 1.10
C GLY A 97 -5.28 13.73 0.50
N GLY A 98 -5.04 14.07 -0.77
CA GLY A 98 -5.74 15.12 -1.49
C GLY A 98 -7.15 14.65 -1.83
N LEU A 99 -8.14 15.00 -0.99
CA LEU A 99 -9.57 14.69 -1.11
C LEU A 99 -9.95 13.19 -1.26
N ALA A 100 -8.98 12.29 -1.49
CA ALA A 100 -9.12 10.84 -1.61
C ALA A 100 -8.92 10.09 -0.27
N SER A 101 -8.63 10.79 0.82
CA SER A 101 -8.74 10.23 2.19
C SER A 101 -10.19 10.16 2.68
N GLY A 102 -11.15 10.62 1.87
CA GLY A 102 -12.57 10.37 2.05
C GLY A 102 -13.02 9.26 1.11
N SER A 103 -13.41 8.10 1.66
CA SER A 103 -14.11 6.98 1.01
C SER A 103 -14.03 6.97 -0.53
N CYS A 104 -13.09 6.19 -1.08
CA CYS A 104 -13.07 5.96 -2.52
C CYS A 104 -14.44 5.43 -2.99
N LEU A 105 -14.99 6.06 -4.02
CA LEU A 105 -16.19 5.58 -4.70
C LEU A 105 -15.91 4.17 -5.26
N VAL A 106 -16.96 3.39 -5.53
CA VAL A 106 -16.83 2.09 -6.22
C VAL A 106 -16.05 2.30 -7.52
N LEU A 107 -15.03 1.48 -7.75
CA LEU A 107 -14.24 1.54 -8.97
C LEU A 107 -15.10 1.13 -10.17
N GLU A 108 -15.32 2.06 -11.09
CA GLU A 108 -16.02 1.83 -12.35
C GLU A 108 -15.02 1.69 -13.53
N PRO A 109 -15.33 0.88 -14.56
CA PRO A 109 -14.45 0.70 -15.73
C PRO A 109 -14.11 2.02 -16.44
N ALA A 110 -15.05 2.99 -16.45
CA ALA A 110 -14.83 4.31 -17.05
C ALA A 110 -13.68 5.08 -16.36
N THR A 111 -13.48 4.88 -15.06
CA THR A 111 -12.38 5.49 -14.30
C THR A 111 -11.03 4.90 -14.69
N VAL A 112 -11.01 3.59 -14.98
CA VAL A 112 -9.81 2.89 -15.46
C VAL A 112 -9.53 3.26 -16.93
N ALA A 113 -10.56 3.41 -17.76
CA ALA A 113 -10.41 3.83 -19.16
C ALA A 113 -9.91 5.29 -19.29
N ALA A 114 -10.10 6.12 -18.25
CA ALA A 114 -9.61 7.50 -18.22
C ALA A 114 -8.12 7.62 -17.85
N GLN A 115 -7.44 6.52 -17.49
CA GLN A 115 -6.01 6.54 -17.19
C GLN A 115 -5.20 6.81 -18.46
N GLN A 116 -4.10 7.57 -18.33
CA GLN A 116 -3.20 7.83 -19.46
C GLN A 116 -2.32 6.61 -19.74
N GLN A 117 -1.92 5.91 -18.68
CA GLN A 117 -1.19 4.64 -18.73
C GLN A 117 -1.93 3.63 -17.87
N ALA A 118 -2.15 2.43 -18.39
CA ALA A 118 -2.71 1.32 -17.63
C ALA A 118 -2.04 0.02 -18.06
N PHE A 119 -1.47 -0.71 -17.09
CA PHE A 119 -0.65 -1.88 -17.37
C PHE A 119 -0.68 -2.89 -16.22
N ALA A 120 -0.43 -4.15 -16.53
CA ALA A 120 -0.14 -5.19 -15.54
C ALA A 120 1.38 -5.30 -15.39
N ALA A 121 1.85 -5.42 -14.15
CA ALA A 121 3.26 -5.59 -13.86
C ALA A 121 3.51 -6.54 -12.70
N THR A 122 4.67 -7.19 -12.70
CA THR A 122 5.15 -8.03 -11.60
C THR A 122 6.27 -7.34 -10.83
N VAL A 123 6.23 -7.40 -9.50
CA VAL A 123 7.28 -6.83 -8.65
C VAL A 123 8.53 -7.68 -8.75
N LEU A 124 9.60 -7.12 -9.32
CA LEU A 124 10.91 -7.79 -9.40
C LEU A 124 11.66 -7.69 -8.09
N GLN A 125 11.68 -6.51 -7.47
CA GLN A 125 12.44 -6.25 -6.26
C GLN A 125 11.95 -4.98 -5.56
N ILE A 126 12.21 -4.92 -4.26
CA ILE A 126 12.01 -3.74 -3.42
C ILE A 126 13.40 -3.34 -2.89
N GLN A 127 13.84 -2.14 -3.22
CA GLN A 127 15.13 -1.57 -2.85
C GLN A 127 14.91 -0.33 -1.97
N GLY A 128 14.89 -0.52 -0.65
CA GLY A 128 14.66 0.58 0.28
C GLY A 128 13.31 1.24 0.03
N GLU A 129 13.34 2.48 -0.49
CA GLU A 129 12.18 3.30 -0.81
C GLU A 129 11.75 3.21 -2.29
N SER A 130 12.32 2.32 -3.10
CA SER A 130 11.95 2.13 -4.52
C SER A 130 11.51 0.69 -4.80
N ILE A 131 10.50 0.51 -5.65
CA ILE A 131 10.06 -0.78 -6.19
C ILE A 131 10.39 -0.81 -7.67
N LEU A 132 10.97 -1.93 -8.13
CA LEU A 132 11.10 -2.20 -9.56
C LEU A 132 9.99 -3.15 -10.00
N LEU A 133 9.18 -2.68 -10.95
CA LEU A 133 8.11 -3.41 -11.60
C LEU A 133 8.55 -3.79 -13.03
N GLU A 134 8.25 -5.02 -13.44
CA GLU A 134 8.38 -5.48 -14.83
C GLU A 134 7.00 -5.51 -15.47
N VAL A 135 6.83 -4.79 -16.57
CA VAL A 135 5.53 -4.70 -17.27
C VAL A 135 5.29 -5.99 -18.05
N THR A 136 4.22 -6.69 -17.70
CA THR A 136 3.84 -7.96 -18.34
C THR A 136 2.77 -7.76 -19.41
N GLU A 137 1.93 -6.74 -19.28
CA GLU A 137 0.82 -6.44 -20.18
C GLU A 137 0.53 -4.95 -20.20
N ARG A 138 0.25 -4.38 -21.37
CA ARG A 138 -0.09 -2.96 -21.55
C ARG A 138 -1.52 -2.87 -22.07
N PHE A 139 -2.38 -2.20 -21.32
CA PHE A 139 -3.77 -1.95 -21.74
C PHE A 139 -3.89 -0.63 -22.49
N THR A 140 -3.22 0.43 -22.01
CA THR A 140 -3.18 1.74 -22.67
C THR A 140 -1.91 2.51 -22.31
N GLY A 141 -1.58 3.51 -23.13
CA GLY A 141 -0.42 4.37 -22.97
C GLY A 141 0.87 3.76 -23.50
N ASP A 142 1.87 4.61 -23.70
CA ASP A 142 3.26 4.17 -23.90
C ASP A 142 3.87 3.94 -22.51
N VAL A 143 4.28 2.72 -22.23
CA VAL A 143 4.81 2.31 -20.92
C VAL A 143 6.11 1.57 -21.15
N ALA A 144 7.15 2.02 -20.47
CA ALA A 144 8.46 1.38 -20.49
C ALA A 144 8.40 -0.11 -20.07
N ASP A 145 9.40 -0.91 -20.46
CA ASP A 145 9.44 -2.34 -20.08
C ASP A 145 9.61 -2.55 -18.57
N ARG A 146 10.20 -1.56 -17.90
CA ARG A 146 10.39 -1.53 -16.46
C ARG A 146 9.93 -0.20 -15.90
N VAL A 147 9.25 -0.27 -14.77
CA VAL A 147 8.75 0.91 -14.07
C VAL A 147 9.31 0.92 -12.66
N GLU A 148 9.97 2.01 -12.29
CA GLU A 148 10.41 2.25 -10.93
C GLU A 148 9.39 3.13 -10.21
N VAL A 149 8.95 2.69 -9.04
CA VAL A 149 7.95 3.40 -8.22
C VAL A 149 8.54 3.68 -6.86
N ALA A 150 8.53 4.94 -6.43
CA ALA A 150 8.91 5.26 -5.05
C ALA A 150 7.83 4.73 -4.07
N GLN A 151 8.22 3.91 -3.10
CA GLN A 151 7.38 3.57 -1.96
C GLN A 151 7.24 4.80 -1.07
N VAL A 152 6.00 5.12 -0.71
CA VAL A 152 5.74 5.94 0.48
C VAL A 152 5.78 5.02 1.69
N ASP A 153 6.52 5.43 2.72
CA ASP A 153 6.63 4.70 3.98
C ASP A 153 5.23 4.28 4.50
N ALA A 154 5.12 3.03 4.93
CA ALA A 154 3.86 2.45 5.44
C ALA A 154 3.29 3.22 6.66
N VAL A 155 4.08 4.10 7.28
CA VAL A 155 3.72 4.92 8.44
C VAL A 155 3.11 6.27 8.03
N THR A 156 3.38 6.75 6.82
CA THR A 156 2.86 8.02 6.26
C THR A 156 1.91 7.81 5.08
N SER A 157 1.75 6.57 4.62
CA SER A 157 0.77 6.21 3.60
C SER A 157 -0.62 6.12 4.22
N ASP A 158 -1.49 7.07 3.89
CA ASP A 158 -2.90 7.16 4.31
C ASP A 158 -3.78 6.03 3.71
N PHE A 159 -3.36 4.76 3.79
CA PHE A 159 -4.13 3.59 3.34
C PHE A 159 -4.45 3.52 1.84
N SER A 160 -3.72 4.23 0.98
CA SER A 160 -3.90 4.18 -0.49
C SER A 160 -2.78 3.44 -1.23
N GLY A 161 -1.71 3.04 -0.53
CA GLY A 161 -0.64 2.22 -1.09
C GLY A 161 -0.93 0.72 -0.90
N VAL A 162 -1.00 -0.03 -2.00
CA VAL A 162 -1.07 -1.50 -1.92
C VAL A 162 0.31 -2.00 -1.49
N PRO A 163 0.41 -2.88 -0.46
CA PRO A 163 1.69 -3.47 -0.10
C PRO A 163 2.18 -4.30 -1.28
N PHE A 164 3.25 -3.83 -1.92
CA PHE A 164 3.89 -4.56 -3.00
C PHE A 164 4.72 -5.69 -2.39
N GLU A 165 4.50 -6.89 -2.89
CA GLU A 165 5.27 -8.09 -2.52
C GLU A 165 6.06 -8.57 -3.72
N VAL A 166 7.34 -8.90 -3.49
CA VAL A 166 8.21 -9.41 -4.55
C VAL A 166 7.63 -10.70 -5.14
N GLY A 167 7.55 -10.76 -6.47
CA GLY A 167 6.99 -11.88 -7.23
C GLY A 167 5.48 -11.89 -7.38
N GLN A 168 4.76 -10.89 -6.83
CA GLN A 168 3.33 -10.72 -7.05
C GLN A 168 3.03 -9.81 -8.25
N SER A 169 1.89 -10.05 -8.88
CA SER A 169 1.39 -9.26 -10.03
C SER A 169 0.36 -8.23 -9.58
N TYR A 170 0.44 -7.05 -10.19
CA TYR A 170 -0.37 -5.88 -9.88
C TYR A 170 -0.89 -5.24 -11.17
N LEU A 171 -2.07 -4.67 -11.08
CA LEU A 171 -2.64 -3.78 -12.10
C LEU A 171 -2.38 -2.34 -11.65
N VAL A 172 -1.81 -1.53 -12.53
CA VAL A 172 -1.36 -0.17 -12.25
C VAL A 172 -1.98 0.78 -13.25
N GLY A 173 -2.62 1.84 -12.74
CA GLY A 173 -3.10 2.97 -13.54
C GLY A 173 -2.39 4.24 -13.13
N ALA A 174 -2.01 5.06 -14.10
CA ALA A 174 -1.31 6.32 -13.87
C ALA A 174 -1.85 7.45 -14.74
N VAL A 175 -1.79 8.65 -14.18
CA VAL A 175 -2.13 9.94 -14.81
C VAL A 175 -1.00 10.91 -14.48
N ASP A 176 -0.47 11.60 -15.51
CA ASP A 176 0.60 12.59 -15.36
C ASP A 176 1.83 12.06 -14.59
N GLY A 177 2.24 10.81 -14.86
CA GLY A 177 3.38 10.16 -14.21
C GLY A 177 3.14 9.76 -12.74
N THR A 178 1.92 9.95 -12.22
CA THR A 178 1.55 9.61 -10.85
C THR A 178 0.61 8.41 -10.83
N ILE A 179 0.87 7.45 -9.96
CA ILE A 179 0.00 6.29 -9.76
C ILE A 179 -1.33 6.72 -9.14
N THR A 180 -2.42 6.29 -9.76
CA THR A 180 -3.77 6.54 -9.28
C THR A 180 -4.13 5.53 -8.19
N GLY A 181 -4.47 6.04 -7.00
CA GLY A 181 -4.98 5.26 -5.87
C GLY A 181 -6.47 4.90 -6.01
N CYS A 182 -7.14 4.67 -4.89
CA CYS A 182 -8.58 4.37 -4.85
C CYS A 182 -9.03 3.11 -5.61
N GLY A 183 -8.22 2.06 -5.57
CA GLY A 183 -8.54 0.77 -6.18
C GLY A 183 -8.23 0.66 -7.68
N VAL A 184 -7.89 1.76 -8.35
CA VAL A 184 -7.39 1.73 -9.75
C VAL A 184 -6.08 0.93 -9.81
N THR A 185 -5.20 1.13 -8.84
CA THR A 185 -3.97 0.36 -8.67
C THR A 185 -4.11 -0.64 -7.54
N GLY A 186 -3.78 -1.90 -7.80
CA GLY A 186 -3.84 -2.95 -6.80
C GLY A 186 -3.35 -4.31 -7.27
N ALA A 187 -3.40 -5.31 -6.38
CA ALA A 187 -3.05 -6.67 -6.72
C ALA A 187 -3.92 -7.16 -7.89
N ASP A 188 -3.34 -8.00 -8.76
CA ASP A 188 -4.02 -8.58 -9.91
C ASP A 188 -5.04 -9.65 -9.47
N SER A 189 -6.10 -9.20 -8.79
CA SER A 189 -7.22 -10.02 -8.37
C SER A 189 -8.20 -10.18 -9.52
N THR A 190 -9.00 -11.25 -9.47
CA THR A 190 -10.02 -11.52 -10.50
C THR A 190 -11.02 -10.37 -10.63
N GLU A 191 -11.36 -9.72 -9.51
CA GLU A 191 -12.30 -8.59 -9.48
C GLU A 191 -11.73 -7.36 -10.18
N LEU A 192 -10.48 -6.97 -9.86
CA LEU A 192 -9.84 -5.80 -10.48
C LEU A 192 -9.54 -6.06 -11.95
N ARG A 193 -9.09 -7.27 -12.28
CA ARG A 193 -8.85 -7.69 -13.66
C ARG A 193 -10.10 -7.57 -14.51
N ALA A 194 -11.26 -8.01 -14.01
CA ALA A 194 -12.53 -7.89 -14.73
C ALA A 194 -12.91 -6.42 -15.02
N VAL A 195 -12.56 -5.48 -14.13
CA VAL A 195 -12.78 -4.05 -14.37
C VAL A 195 -11.85 -3.53 -15.48
N TYR A 196 -10.58 -3.94 -15.49
CA TYR A 196 -9.62 -3.59 -16.54
C TYR A 196 -10.02 -4.16 -17.89
N ASP A 197 -10.42 -5.44 -17.95
CA ASP A 197 -10.90 -6.09 -19.17
C ASP A 197 -12.17 -5.41 -19.71
N ALA A 198 -13.07 -4.96 -18.82
CA ALA A 198 -14.26 -4.21 -19.20
C ALA A 198 -13.94 -2.77 -19.65
N ALA A 199 -12.88 -2.16 -19.12
CA ALA A 199 -12.42 -0.82 -19.48
C ALA A 199 -11.70 -0.80 -20.84
N PHE A 200 -10.97 -1.87 -21.14
CA PHE A 200 -10.18 -2.04 -22.36
C PHE A 200 -10.57 -3.33 -23.09
N PRO A 201 -11.80 -3.41 -23.64
CA PRO A 201 -12.17 -4.53 -24.49
C PRO A 201 -11.34 -4.46 -25.77
N GLY A 202 -10.41 -5.40 -25.91
CA GLY A 202 -9.59 -5.57 -27.12
C GLY A 202 -10.40 -5.85 -28.38
#